data_AF-A0A2K2V9R4-F1
#
_entry.id   AF-A0A2K2V9R4-F1
#
_cell.length_a   1.000
_cell.length_b   1.000
_cell.length_c   1.000
_cell.angle_alpha   90.00
_cell.angle_beta   90.00
_cell.angle_gamma   90.00
#
_symmetry.space_group_name_H-M   'P 1'
#
loop_
_entity.id
_entity.type
_entity.pdbx_description
1 polymer ?
#
loop_
_entity_poly.entity_id
_entity_poly.type
_entity_poly.pdbx_seq_one_letter_code
_entity_poly.pdbx_strand_id
1 'polypeptide(L)'
;MEETLEEYVKKLAKGKRAGYREIKIVMDKVRRGELMLEDPIPPGNFREYLFTPSYSAWLWTSITILVISLFIIALSSFLQFLLPLRYILGSIFVLFLPGYALIEALYPLETDLSPLERLALSIGLSLALVPLLGLLLNYTPWGIRLNPVAISLSLLTLLMLLLASWRKYSALRIFYAGEDKKKNSAFSHLSG
;
A
#
# COMPACT_ATOMS: atom_id res chain seq x y z
N MET A 1 -20.44 22.06 -2.26
CA MET A 1 -21.21 21.91 -1.00
C MET A 1 -20.31 21.12 -0.08
N GLU A 2 -19.66 21.81 0.85
CA GLU A 2 -18.76 21.24 1.85
C GLU A 2 -19.64 20.61 2.94
N GLU A 3 -20.03 19.34 2.78
CA GLU A 3 -20.65 18.57 3.85
C GLU A 3 -19.66 17.47 4.24
N THR A 4 -19.37 17.37 5.54
CA THR A 4 -18.52 16.28 6.04
C THR A 4 -19.15 14.94 5.71
N LEU A 5 -18.34 13.89 5.50
CA LEU A 5 -18.82 12.54 5.20
C LEU A 5 -19.85 12.09 6.26
N GLU A 6 -19.60 12.46 7.52
CA GLU A 6 -20.52 12.25 8.63
C GLU A 6 -21.87 12.97 8.46
N GLU A 7 -21.86 14.25 8.11
CA GLU A 7 -23.10 15.02 7.86
C GLU A 7 -23.88 14.50 6.66
N TYR A 8 -23.19 14.16 5.57
CA TYR A 8 -23.80 13.62 4.36
C TYR A 8 -24.46 12.25 4.63
N VAL A 9 -23.74 11.38 5.33
CA VAL A 9 -24.25 10.06 5.73
C VAL A 9 -25.41 10.19 6.72
N LYS A 10 -25.36 11.13 7.66
CA LYS A 10 -26.43 11.39 8.63
C LYS A 10 -27.68 11.98 7.97
N LYS A 11 -27.51 12.80 6.93
CA LYS A 11 -28.60 13.27 6.05
C LYS A 11 -29.23 12.12 5.27
N LEU A 12 -28.41 11.27 4.64
CA LEU A 12 -28.90 10.10 3.90
C LEU A 12 -29.62 9.09 4.81
N ALA A 13 -29.10 8.86 6.01
CA ALA A 13 -29.68 7.95 6.98
C ALA A 13 -30.87 8.54 7.77
N LYS A 14 -31.34 9.76 7.42
CA LYS A 14 -32.42 10.48 8.12
C LYS A 14 -32.28 10.45 9.65
N GLY A 15 -31.07 10.66 10.16
CA GLY A 15 -30.79 10.67 11.60
C GLY A 15 -30.71 9.29 12.29
N LYS A 16 -30.75 8.17 11.55
CA LYS A 16 -30.46 6.82 12.07
C LYS A 16 -29.02 6.41 11.78
N ARG A 17 -28.53 5.33 12.42
CA ARG A 17 -27.24 4.72 12.05
C ARG A 17 -27.29 4.29 10.58
N ALA A 18 -26.29 4.71 9.81
CA ALA A 18 -26.18 4.35 8.41
C ALA A 18 -26.03 2.83 8.27
N GLY A 19 -26.87 2.24 7.42
CA GLY A 19 -26.77 0.84 7.06
C GLY A 19 -25.80 0.62 5.90
N TYR A 20 -25.63 -0.65 5.55
CA TYR A 20 -24.76 -1.06 4.43
C TYR A 20 -25.19 -0.45 3.09
N ARG A 21 -26.49 -0.21 2.88
CA ARG A 21 -27.03 0.38 1.64
C ARG A 21 -26.61 1.83 1.48
N GLU A 22 -26.69 2.63 2.54
CA GLU A 22 -26.35 4.04 2.53
C GLU A 22 -24.85 4.23 2.33
N ILE A 23 -24.02 3.45 3.04
CA ILE A 23 -22.56 3.43 2.88
C ILE A 23 -22.17 3.05 1.44
N LYS A 24 -22.84 2.05 0.85
CA LYS A 24 -22.59 1.63 -0.53
C LYS A 24 -22.92 2.75 -1.52
N ILE A 25 -24.01 3.50 -1.33
CA ILE A 25 -24.37 4.64 -2.20
C ILE A 25 -23.31 5.75 -2.13
N VAL A 26 -22.81 6.06 -0.93
CA VAL A 26 -21.74 7.05 -0.76
C VAL A 26 -20.46 6.57 -1.44
N MET A 27 -20.02 5.33 -1.20
CA MET A 27 -18.85 4.74 -1.87
C MET A 27 -18.97 4.76 -3.40
N ASP A 28 -20.15 4.46 -3.94
CA ASP A 28 -20.38 4.41 -5.39
C ASP A 28 -20.31 5.80 -6.02
N LYS A 29 -20.79 6.84 -5.32
CA LYS A 29 -20.64 8.24 -5.74
C LYS A 29 -19.22 8.77 -5.61
N VAL A 30 -18.49 8.38 -4.55
CA VAL A 30 -17.06 8.70 -4.40
C VAL A 30 -16.26 8.04 -5.52
N ARG A 31 -16.55 6.78 -5.84
CA ARG A 31 -15.93 6.05 -6.96
C ARG A 31 -16.26 6.68 -8.32
N ARG A 32 -17.43 7.29 -8.48
CA ARG A 32 -17.80 8.08 -9.68
C ARG A 32 -17.18 9.48 -9.72
N GLY A 33 -16.45 9.89 -8.68
CA GLY A 33 -15.86 11.24 -8.57
C GLY A 33 -16.88 12.34 -8.28
N GLU A 34 -18.13 11.99 -7.94
CA GLU A 34 -19.20 12.94 -7.61
C GLU A 34 -19.07 13.50 -6.18
N LEU A 35 -18.38 12.77 -5.30
CA LEU A 35 -18.11 13.14 -3.91
C LEU A 35 -16.62 12.94 -3.62
N MET A 36 -15.93 14.00 -3.20
CA MET A 36 -14.56 13.88 -2.67
C MET A 36 -14.64 13.83 -1.15
N LEU A 37 -14.02 12.81 -0.56
CA LEU A 37 -13.95 12.66 0.88
C LEU A 37 -12.77 13.50 1.36
N GLU A 38 -13.05 14.65 1.96
CA GLU A 38 -12.02 15.49 2.57
C GLU A 38 -11.59 14.84 3.88
N ASP A 39 -10.30 14.51 3.96
CA ASP A 39 -9.73 13.77 5.07
C ASP A 39 -9.49 14.75 6.23
N PRO A 40 -10.03 14.50 7.44
CA PRO A 40 -10.02 15.49 8.53
C PRO A 40 -8.63 15.81 9.09
N ILE A 41 -7.59 15.02 8.77
CA ILE A 41 -6.22 15.19 9.27
C ILE A 41 -5.20 14.85 8.16
N PRO A 42 -4.99 15.73 7.17
CA PRO A 42 -3.99 15.50 6.13
C PRO A 42 -2.57 15.43 6.73
N PRO A 43 -1.70 14.51 6.29
CA PRO A 43 -0.36 14.37 6.86
C PRO A 43 0.52 15.58 6.51
N GLY A 44 1.03 16.28 7.53
CA GLY A 44 1.90 17.45 7.35
C GLY A 44 3.29 17.09 6.83
N ASN A 45 3.81 15.92 7.20
CA ASN A 45 5.16 15.46 6.85
C ASN A 45 5.23 14.00 6.37
N PHE A 46 6.26 13.63 5.61
CA PHE A 46 6.49 12.23 5.19
C PHE A 46 6.64 11.27 6.38
N ARG A 47 7.29 11.72 7.46
CA ARG A 47 7.40 10.92 8.70
C ARG A 47 6.05 10.70 9.36
N GLU A 48 5.22 11.73 9.39
CA GLU A 48 3.87 11.65 9.92
C GLU A 48 3.04 10.65 9.11
N TYR A 49 3.14 10.69 7.78
CA TYR A 49 2.54 9.66 6.92
C TYR A 49 2.97 8.22 7.28
N LEU A 50 4.26 8.00 7.56
CA LEU A 50 4.79 6.67 7.92
C LEU A 50 4.36 6.17 9.31
N PHE A 51 4.18 7.07 10.27
CA PHE A 51 3.83 6.68 11.65
C PHE A 51 2.33 6.74 11.94
N THR A 52 1.54 7.45 11.12
CA THR A 52 0.09 7.45 11.25
C THR A 52 -0.47 6.08 10.84
N PRO A 53 -1.05 5.30 11.77
CA PRO A 53 -1.45 3.92 11.50
C PRO A 53 -2.53 3.79 10.42
N SER A 54 -3.37 4.82 10.24
CA SER A 54 -4.44 4.82 9.24
C SER A 54 -3.90 4.75 7.81
N TYR A 55 -2.79 5.42 7.51
CA TYR A 55 -2.20 5.43 6.16
C TYR A 55 -1.11 4.38 5.96
N SER A 56 -0.38 4.02 7.02
CA SER A 56 0.82 3.19 6.92
C SER A 56 0.57 1.70 7.19
N ALA A 57 -0.66 1.29 7.53
CA ALA A 57 -1.00 -0.10 7.84
C ALA A 57 -0.50 -1.11 6.79
N TRP A 58 -0.69 -0.81 5.51
CA TRP A 58 -0.26 -1.68 4.40
C TRP A 58 1.27 -1.87 4.34
N LEU A 59 2.04 -0.83 4.69
CA LEU A 59 3.50 -0.88 4.75
C LEU A 59 3.94 -1.69 5.95
N TRP A 60 3.38 -1.42 7.13
CA TRP A 60 3.77 -2.11 8.36
C TRP A 60 3.42 -3.59 8.32
N THR A 61 2.27 -3.97 7.73
CA THR A 61 1.93 -5.38 7.54
C THR A 61 2.93 -6.07 6.61
N SER A 62 3.31 -5.42 5.50
CA SER A 62 4.29 -5.95 4.56
C SER A 62 5.68 -6.11 5.18
N ILE A 63 6.16 -5.11 5.93
CA ILE A 63 7.43 -5.17 6.65
C ILE A 63 7.39 -6.27 7.72
N THR A 64 6.30 -6.36 8.47
CA THR A 64 6.14 -7.39 9.51
C THR A 64 6.22 -8.79 8.91
N ILE A 65 5.51 -9.05 7.81
CA ILE A 65 5.57 -10.34 7.10
C ILE A 65 6.98 -10.63 6.60
N LEU A 66 7.66 -9.63 6.02
CA LEU A 66 9.04 -9.76 5.56
C LEU A 66 9.99 -10.13 6.71
N VAL A 67 9.92 -9.42 7.84
CA VAL A 67 10.76 -9.65 9.01
C VAL A 67 10.48 -11.03 9.62
N ILE A 68 9.20 -11.41 9.76
CA ILE A 68 8.82 -12.75 10.25
C ILE A 68 9.38 -13.82 9.32
N SER A 69 9.28 -13.64 8.00
CA SER A 69 9.81 -14.60 7.03
C SER A 69 11.32 -14.76 7.17
N LEU A 70 12.07 -13.66 7.26
CA LEU A 70 13.52 -13.67 7.50
C LEU A 70 13.89 -14.31 8.84
N PHE A 71 13.14 -14.00 9.90
CA PHE A 71 13.36 -14.56 11.22
C PHE A 71 13.17 -16.08 11.22
N ILE A 72 12.13 -16.58 10.56
CA ILE A 72 11.88 -18.02 10.42
C ILE A 72 12.97 -18.69 9.57
N ILE A 73 13.43 -18.04 8.51
CA ILE A 73 14.55 -18.53 7.71
C ILE A 73 15.80 -18.69 8.59
N ALA A 74 16.15 -17.66 9.37
CA ALA A 74 17.31 -17.69 10.26
C ALA A 74 17.18 -18.75 11.38
N LEU A 75 16.00 -18.86 12.01
CA LEU A 75 15.77 -19.78 13.12
C LEU A 75 15.70 -21.24 12.66
N SER A 76 15.25 -21.50 11.43
CA SER A 76 15.21 -22.85 10.83
C SER A 76 16.58 -23.50 10.71
N SER A 77 17.66 -22.71 10.67
CA SER A 77 19.04 -23.23 10.70
C SER A 77 19.42 -23.86 12.04
N PHE A 78 18.76 -23.45 13.13
CA PHE A 78 18.99 -23.99 14.47
C PHE A 78 17.93 -25.02 14.87
N LEU A 79 16.68 -24.81 14.44
CA LEU A 79 15.53 -25.61 14.84
C LEU A 79 14.88 -26.27 13.63
N GLN A 80 15.21 -27.54 13.38
CA GLN A 80 14.75 -28.29 12.21
C GLN A 80 13.23 -28.46 12.13
N PHE A 81 12.51 -28.44 13.27
CA PHE A 81 11.05 -28.54 13.29
C PHE A 81 10.34 -27.35 12.61
N LEU A 82 11.03 -26.21 12.41
CA LEU A 82 10.48 -25.04 11.71
C LEU A 82 10.57 -25.15 10.18
N LEU A 83 11.20 -26.18 9.62
CA LEU A 83 11.36 -26.35 8.18
C LEU A 83 10.05 -26.32 7.38
N PRO A 84 8.97 -27.02 7.80
CA PRO A 84 7.70 -26.96 7.08
C PRO A 84 7.12 -25.54 7.05
N LEU A 85 7.20 -24.83 8.19
CA LEU A 85 6.72 -23.46 8.31
C LEU A 85 7.51 -22.50 7.43
N ARG A 86 8.84 -22.69 7.35
CA ARG A 86 9.71 -21.94 6.44
C ARG A 86 9.33 -22.16 4.98
N TYR A 87 8.99 -23.38 4.55
CA TYR A 87 8.61 -23.61 3.16
C TYR A 87 7.29 -22.93 2.80
N ILE A 88 6.31 -22.97 3.69
CA ILE A 88 5.01 -22.31 3.47
C ILE A 88 5.19 -20.79 3.44
N LEU A 89 5.76 -20.20 4.49
CA LEU A 89 5.91 -18.74 4.59
C LEU A 89 6.95 -18.20 3.62
N GLY A 90 8.04 -18.93 3.39
CA GLY A 90 9.04 -18.59 2.38
C GLY A 90 8.45 -18.58 0.98
N SER A 91 7.58 -19.54 0.64
CA SER A 91 6.90 -19.54 -0.66
C SER A 91 5.95 -18.36 -0.79
N ILE A 92 5.14 -18.06 0.24
CA ILE A 92 4.24 -16.89 0.23
C ILE A 92 5.06 -15.60 0.06
N PHE A 93 6.16 -15.48 0.79
CA PHE A 93 7.07 -14.34 0.68
C PHE A 93 7.60 -14.18 -0.75
N VAL A 94 8.17 -15.25 -1.32
CA VAL A 94 8.79 -15.24 -2.65
C VAL A 94 7.75 -15.04 -3.76
N LEU A 95 6.54 -15.56 -3.61
CA LEU A 95 5.50 -15.52 -4.66
C LEU A 95 4.60 -14.29 -4.63
N PHE A 96 4.62 -13.51 -3.55
CA PHE A 96 3.69 -12.40 -3.40
C PHE A 96 4.35 -11.07 -3.00
N LEU A 97 5.20 -11.04 -1.98
CA LEU A 97 5.66 -9.78 -1.39
C LEU A 97 6.42 -8.85 -2.35
N PRO A 98 7.43 -9.31 -3.13
CA PRO A 98 8.19 -8.41 -3.97
C PRO A 98 7.34 -7.86 -5.14
N GLY A 99 6.45 -8.68 -5.71
CA GLY A 99 5.51 -8.23 -6.73
C GLY A 99 4.44 -7.28 -6.18
N TYR A 100 3.93 -7.53 -4.97
CA TYR A 100 3.00 -6.63 -4.27
C TYR A 100 3.64 -5.26 -4.01
N ALA A 101 4.86 -5.22 -3.48
CA ALA A 101 5.59 -3.98 -3.24
C ALA A 101 5.82 -3.19 -4.54
N LEU A 102 6.10 -3.88 -5.65
CA LEU A 102 6.24 -3.25 -6.96
C LEU A 102 4.92 -2.68 -7.49
N ILE A 103 3.79 -3.37 -7.31
CA ILE A 103 2.47 -2.85 -7.72
C ILE A 103 2.06 -1.65 -6.88
N GLU A 104 2.27 -1.68 -5.57
CA GLU A 104 2.05 -0.51 -4.72
C GLU A 104 2.93 0.67 -5.11
N ALA A 105 4.14 0.38 -5.62
CA ALA A 105 5.01 1.40 -6.17
C ALA A 105 4.52 1.91 -7.52
N LEU A 106 4.00 1.07 -8.40
CA LEU A 106 3.61 1.46 -9.76
C LEU A 106 2.24 2.16 -9.81
N TYR A 107 1.28 1.64 -9.04
CA TYR A 107 -0.13 2.05 -8.96
C TYR A 107 -0.52 2.39 -7.52
N PRO A 108 -0.14 3.59 -7.04
CA PRO A 108 -0.31 4.00 -5.65
C PRO A 108 -1.77 4.29 -5.28
N LEU A 109 -2.66 4.54 -6.26
CA LEU A 109 -4.06 4.84 -6.01
C LEU A 109 -4.90 3.56 -5.97
N GLU A 110 -5.90 3.53 -5.09
CA GLU A 110 -6.81 2.37 -4.98
C GLU A 110 -7.76 2.25 -6.17
N THR A 111 -7.96 3.32 -6.92
CA THR A 111 -8.81 3.37 -8.12
C THR A 111 -8.14 2.82 -9.37
N ASP A 112 -6.81 2.66 -9.37
CA ASP A 112 -6.06 2.28 -10.56
C ASP A 112 -6.30 0.82 -10.99
N LEU A 113 -6.52 -0.07 -10.01
CA LEU A 113 -6.64 -1.51 -10.22
C LEU A 113 -7.71 -2.09 -9.31
N SER A 114 -8.53 -2.99 -9.84
CA SER A 114 -9.43 -3.78 -9.00
C SER A 114 -8.64 -4.69 -8.05
N PRO A 115 -9.22 -5.12 -6.91
CA PRO A 115 -8.51 -5.99 -5.96
C PRO A 115 -8.00 -7.31 -6.58
N LEU A 116 -8.77 -7.88 -7.50
CA LEU A 116 -8.42 -9.10 -8.22
C LEU A 116 -7.26 -8.89 -9.19
N GLU A 117 -7.27 -7.78 -9.94
CA GLU A 117 -6.16 -7.42 -10.84
C GLU A 117 -4.88 -7.13 -10.05
N ARG A 118 -4.99 -6.40 -8.94
CA ARG A 118 -3.86 -6.11 -8.04
C ARG A 118 -3.23 -7.42 -7.54
N LEU A 119 -4.04 -8.39 -7.14
CA LEU A 119 -3.56 -9.70 -6.69
C LEU A 119 -2.91 -10.49 -7.82
N ALA A 120 -3.56 -10.59 -8.98
CA ALA A 120 -3.03 -11.32 -10.13
C ALA A 120 -1.70 -10.74 -10.62
N LEU A 121 -1.60 -9.40 -10.73
CA LEU A 121 -0.39 -8.71 -11.13
C LEU A 121 0.73 -8.84 -10.09
N SER A 122 0.39 -8.81 -8.79
CA SER A 122 1.39 -9.02 -7.73
C SER A 122 2.04 -10.39 -7.86
N ILE A 123 1.24 -11.45 -8.08
CA ILE A 123 1.76 -12.81 -8.28
C ILE A 123 2.59 -12.89 -9.56
N GLY A 124 2.08 -12.36 -10.67
CA GLY A 124 2.76 -12.37 -11.96
C GLY A 124 4.12 -11.65 -11.93
N LEU A 125 4.18 -10.48 -11.28
CA LEU A 125 5.43 -9.73 -11.12
C LEU A 125 6.40 -10.44 -10.17
N SER A 126 5.93 -11.12 -9.13
CA SER A 126 6.79 -11.93 -8.27
C SER A 126 7.45 -13.06 -9.06
N LEU A 127 6.66 -13.77 -9.87
CA LEU A 127 7.15 -14.85 -10.74
C LEU A 127 8.14 -14.37 -11.81
N ALA A 128 8.06 -13.10 -12.23
CA ALA A 128 9.04 -12.49 -13.13
C ALA A 128 10.30 -12.03 -12.38
N LEU A 129 10.13 -11.35 -11.24
CA LEU A 129 11.22 -10.74 -10.48
C LEU A 129 12.14 -11.76 -9.83
N VAL A 130 11.59 -12.83 -9.27
CA VAL A 130 12.38 -13.80 -8.48
C VAL A 130 13.41 -14.54 -9.34
N PRO A 131 13.04 -15.15 -10.49
CA PRO A 131 14.02 -15.79 -11.36
C PRO A 131 15.02 -14.78 -11.93
N LEU A 132 14.56 -13.57 -12.29
CA LEU A 132 15.43 -12.52 -12.81
C LEU A 132 16.50 -12.11 -11.77
N LEU A 133 16.11 -11.93 -10.51
CA LEU A 133 17.02 -11.68 -9.41
C LEU A 133 17.96 -12.86 -9.16
N GLY A 134 17.45 -14.09 -9.24
CA GLY A 134 18.26 -15.30 -9.11
C GLY A 134 19.34 -15.39 -10.19
N LEU A 135 18.98 -15.06 -11.44
CA LEU A 135 19.93 -14.97 -12.56
C LEU A 135 20.97 -13.87 -12.33
N LEU A 136 20.54 -12.70 -11.87
CA LEU A 136 21.45 -11.59 -11.56
C LEU A 136 22.44 -11.97 -10.45
N LEU A 137 21.94 -12.63 -9.40
CA LEU A 137 22.76 -13.16 -8.31
C LEU A 137 23.74 -14.23 -8.73
N ASN A 138 23.43 -15.01 -9.78
CA ASN A 138 24.35 -15.99 -10.33
C ASN A 138 25.65 -15.36 -10.86
N TYR A 139 25.60 -14.11 -11.30
CA TYR A 139 26.79 -13.35 -11.72
C TYR A 139 27.53 -12.71 -10.54
N THR A 140 27.04 -12.85 -9.31
CA THR A 140 27.70 -12.34 -8.11
C THR A 140 28.57 -13.43 -7.45
N PRO A 141 29.63 -13.06 -6.69
CA PRO A 141 30.53 -14.02 -6.04
C PRO A 141 29.82 -14.99 -5.07
N TRP A 142 28.62 -14.64 -4.62
CA TRP A 142 27.84 -15.42 -3.66
C TRP A 142 27.01 -16.55 -4.30
N GLY A 143 26.76 -16.48 -5.61
CA GLY A 143 26.00 -17.48 -6.39
C GLY A 143 24.53 -17.66 -5.98
N ILE A 144 23.87 -18.68 -6.54
CA ILE A 144 22.47 -19.04 -6.24
C ILE A 144 22.40 -19.86 -4.94
N ARG A 145 22.71 -19.21 -3.82
CA ARG A 145 22.47 -19.77 -2.47
C ARG A 145 21.21 -19.13 -1.88
N LEU A 146 20.58 -19.82 -0.93
CA LEU A 146 19.38 -19.30 -0.27
C LEU A 146 19.62 -17.94 0.41
N ASN A 147 20.71 -17.78 1.16
CA ASN A 147 20.95 -16.56 1.94
C ASN A 147 21.11 -15.32 1.02
N PRO A 148 21.96 -15.34 -0.03
CA PRO A 148 22.04 -14.23 -0.99
C PRO A 148 20.72 -13.91 -1.68
N VAL A 149 19.95 -14.93 -2.08
CA VAL A 149 18.63 -14.74 -2.71
C VAL A 149 17.65 -14.08 -1.74
N ALA A 150 17.56 -14.59 -0.50
CA ALA A 150 16.67 -14.04 0.52
C ALA A 150 17.05 -12.59 0.85
N ILE A 151 18.33 -12.29 1.08
CA ILE A 151 18.80 -10.94 1.41
C ILE A 151 18.52 -9.97 0.27
N SER A 152 18.83 -10.36 -0.98
CA SER A 152 18.64 -9.48 -2.14
C SER A 152 17.18 -9.23 -2.43
N LEU A 153 16.33 -10.26 -2.33
CA LEU A 153 14.90 -10.14 -2.52
C LEU A 153 14.27 -9.28 -1.42
N SER A 154 14.69 -9.44 -0.17
CA SER A 154 14.26 -8.59 0.94
C SER A 154 14.69 -7.14 0.75
N LEU A 155 15.93 -6.90 0.30
CA LEU A 155 16.41 -5.55 0.01
C LEU A 155 15.61 -4.90 -1.12
N LEU A 156 15.37 -5.62 -2.22
CA LEU A 156 14.51 -5.15 -3.31
C LEU A 156 13.11 -4.81 -2.80
N THR A 157 12.51 -5.71 -2.01
CA THR A 157 11.16 -5.52 -1.46
C THR A 157 11.10 -4.27 -0.58
N LEU A 158 12.07 -4.08 0.32
CA LEU A 158 12.15 -2.89 1.17
C LEU A 158 12.29 -1.60 0.35
N LEU A 159 13.15 -1.60 -0.67
CA LEU A 159 13.30 -0.46 -1.57
C LEU A 159 11.99 -0.12 -2.29
N MET A 160 11.28 -1.14 -2.78
CA MET A 160 9.98 -0.94 -3.45
C MET A 160 8.91 -0.43 -2.48
N LEU A 161 8.86 -0.93 -1.24
CA LEU A 161 7.95 -0.42 -0.22
C LEU A 161 8.22 1.06 0.10
N LEU A 162 9.49 1.45 0.22
CA LEU A 162 9.87 2.85 0.44
C LEU A 162 9.48 3.75 -0.75
N LEU A 163 9.73 3.29 -1.97
CA LEU A 163 9.33 4.00 -3.19
C LEU A 163 7.81 4.15 -3.30
N ALA A 164 7.06 3.10 -2.96
CA ALA A 164 5.61 3.11 -2.91
C ALA A 164 5.08 4.11 -1.88
N SER A 165 5.62 4.13 -0.66
CA SER A 165 5.26 5.13 0.35
C SER A 165 5.56 6.55 -0.11
N TRP A 166 6.72 6.76 -0.75
CA TRP A 166 7.08 8.07 -1.29
C TRP A 166 6.12 8.53 -2.38
N ARG A 167 5.72 7.62 -3.29
CA ARG A 167 4.74 7.92 -4.35
C ARG A 167 3.35 8.19 -3.79
N LYS A 168 2.88 7.42 -2.81
CA LYS A 168 1.58 7.67 -2.14
C LYS A 168 1.56 9.02 -1.42
N TYR A 169 2.63 9.34 -0.69
CA TYR A 169 2.77 10.65 -0.04
C TYR A 169 2.80 11.80 -1.05
N SER A 170 3.55 11.65 -2.15
CA SER A 170 3.64 12.67 -3.20
C SER A 170 2.29 12.90 -3.89
N ALA A 171 1.54 11.82 -4.17
CA ALA A 171 0.20 11.93 -4.72
C ALA A 171 -0.73 12.67 -3.77
N LEU A 172 -0.79 12.28 -2.49
CA LEU A 172 -1.60 12.94 -1.47
C LEU A 172 -1.30 14.44 -1.38
N ARG A 173 -0.02 14.81 -1.34
CA ARG A 173 0.40 16.22 -1.28
C ARG A 173 -0.09 17.04 -2.46
N ILE A 174 -0.07 16.48 -3.67
CA ILE A 174 -0.54 17.16 -4.89
C ILE A 174 -2.07 17.37 -4.81
N PHE A 175 -2.82 16.37 -4.33
CA PHE A 175 -4.26 16.48 -4.16
C PHE A 175 -4.62 17.62 -3.19
N TYR A 176 -4.03 17.65 -1.99
CA TYR A 176 -4.32 18.72 -1.01
C TYR A 176 -3.86 20.11 -1.46
N ALA A 177 -2.69 20.22 -2.09
CA ALA A 177 -2.19 21.50 -2.60
C ALA A 177 -3.08 22.08 -3.73
N GLY A 178 -3.81 21.23 -4.45
CA GLY A 178 -4.78 21.64 -5.45
C GLY A 178 -6.05 22.24 -4.85
N GLU A 179 -6.49 21.74 -3.69
CA GLU A 179 -7.72 22.20 -3.02
C GLU A 179 -7.53 23.55 -2.33
N ASP A 180 -6.40 23.78 -1.65
CA ASP A 180 -6.08 25.07 -1.03
C ASP A 180 -6.13 26.22 -2.05
N LYS A 181 -5.67 25.98 -3.28
CA LYS A 181 -5.74 26.98 -4.37
C LYS A 181 -7.18 27.25 -4.81
N LYS A 182 -8.02 26.22 -4.86
CA LYS A 182 -9.43 26.33 -5.29
C LYS A 182 -10.29 27.05 -4.24
N LYS A 183 -9.98 26.83 -2.96
CA LYS A 183 -10.60 27.53 -1.83
C LYS A 183 -10.24 29.01 -1.85
N ASN A 184 -8.96 29.34 -1.99
CA ASN A 184 -8.51 30.74 -2.05
C ASN A 184 -9.08 31.53 -3.24
N SER A 185 -9.29 30.92 -4.41
CA SER A 185 -9.91 31.60 -5.56
C SER A 185 -11.42 31.81 -5.40
N ALA A 186 -12.12 30.88 -4.74
CA ALA A 186 -13.54 31.03 -4.44
C ALA A 186 -13.80 32.19 -3.45
N PHE A 187 -12.93 32.35 -2.45
CA PHE A 187 -13.03 33.46 -1.49
C PHE A 187 -12.66 34.83 -2.10
N SER A 188 -11.78 34.88 -3.10
CA SER A 188 -11.49 36.15 -3.80
C SER A 188 -12.65 36.67 -4.67
N HIS A 189 -13.56 35.78 -5.10
CA HIS A 189 -14.76 36.17 -5.86
C HIS A 189 -15.93 36.62 -4.98
N LEU A 190 -15.88 36.33 -3.67
CA LEU A 190 -16.93 36.72 -2.70
C LEU A 190 -16.58 38.00 -1.92
N SER A 191 -15.39 38.56 -2.13
CA SER A 191 -14.84 39.71 -1.40
C SER A 191 -14.65 40.97 -2.26
N GLY A 192 -15.11 40.98 -3.51
CA GLY A 192 -15.16 42.15 -4.40
C GLY A 192 -16.58 42.48 -4.81
#